data_AF-A0A2M8E892-F1
#
_entry.id   AF-A0A2M8E892-F1
#
_cell.length_a   1.000
_cell.length_b   1.000
_cell.length_c   1.000
_cell.angle_alpha   90.00
_cell.angle_beta   90.00
_cell.angle_gamma   90.00
#
_symmetry.space_group_name_H-M   'P 1'
#
loop_
_entity.id
_entity.type
_entity.pdbx_description
1 polymer ?
#
loop_
_entity_poly.entity_id
_entity_poly.type
_entity_poly.pdbx_seq_one_letter_code
_entity_poly.pdbx_strand_id
1 'polypeptide(L)'
;MCGAELKTLPDGMQRVARVLQDKGHPHAPVMLSDAARTAQQAAGALGVGLGQIAKSIIFKRKPDAAAVLVITSGDRRVDEKKVAALVCAEGQKLGRADADFVKASTGFSIGGVSPVGHATTPVTLID
;
A
#
# COMPACT_ATOMS: atom_id res chain seq x y z
N MET A 1 16.79 -16.85 4.72
CA MET A 1 17.50 -15.69 4.14
C MET A 1 18.38 -15.09 5.23
N CYS A 2 19.69 -15.04 5.00
CA CYS A 2 20.64 -14.37 5.89
C CYS A 2 20.45 -12.85 5.80
N GLY A 3 20.51 -12.14 6.92
CA GLY A 3 20.24 -10.69 7.00
C GLY A 3 21.15 -9.78 6.16
N ALA A 4 22.17 -10.32 5.49
CA ALA A 4 23.04 -9.59 4.57
C ALA A 4 22.35 -9.26 3.23
N GLU A 5 21.43 -10.10 2.73
CA GLU A 5 20.74 -9.88 1.45
C GLU A 5 19.70 -8.75 1.50
N LEU A 6 19.27 -8.34 2.70
CA LEU A 6 18.30 -7.26 2.87
C LEU A 6 18.91 -5.88 2.61
N LYS A 7 20.20 -5.68 2.85
CA LYS A 7 20.84 -4.35 2.83
C LYS A 7 21.00 -3.75 1.43
N THR A 8 20.80 -4.52 0.37
CA THR A 8 20.90 -4.05 -1.02
C THR A 8 19.54 -3.65 -1.62
N LEU A 9 18.44 -3.85 -0.89
CA LEU A 9 17.08 -3.54 -1.36
C LEU A 9 16.68 -2.10 -0.97
N PRO A 10 15.76 -1.44 -1.71
CA PRO A 10 15.23 -0.15 -1.30
C PRO A 10 14.61 -0.22 0.12
N ASP A 11 14.77 0.84 0.93
CA ASP A 11 14.32 0.87 2.33
C ASP A 11 12.87 0.39 2.54
N GLY A 12 11.96 0.76 1.64
CA GLY A 12 10.58 0.32 1.69
C GLY A 12 10.45 -1.20 1.58
N MET A 13 11.20 -1.83 0.68
CA MET A 13 11.21 -3.28 0.52
C MET A 13 11.83 -3.97 1.73
N GLN A 14 12.88 -3.39 2.33
CA GLN A 14 13.46 -3.92 3.57
C GLN A 14 12.43 -3.96 4.71
N ARG A 15 11.65 -2.88 4.88
CA ARG A 15 10.57 -2.83 5.89
C ARG A 15 9.50 -3.89 5.63
N VAL A 16 9.06 -4.05 4.38
CA VAL A 16 8.07 -5.08 4.03
C VAL A 16 8.61 -6.47 4.32
N ALA A 17 9.84 -6.78 3.89
CA ALA A 17 10.47 -8.06 4.13
C ALA A 17 10.58 -8.37 5.63
N ARG A 18 10.93 -7.36 6.44
CA ARG A 18 10.98 -7.50 7.90
C ARG A 18 9.61 -7.81 8.49
N VAL A 19 8.56 -7.08 8.10
CA VAL A 19 7.19 -7.35 8.57
C VAL A 19 6.72 -8.75 8.21
N LEU A 20 6.99 -9.21 6.98
CA LEU A 20 6.64 -10.56 6.54
C LEU A 20 7.37 -11.63 7.35
N GLN A 21 8.67 -11.44 7.62
CA GLN A 21 9.46 -12.35 8.45
C GLN A 21 8.96 -12.38 9.90
N ASP A 22 8.70 -11.23 10.51
CA ASP A 22 8.19 -11.13 11.89
C ASP A 22 6.79 -11.76 12.03
N LYS A 23 6.04 -11.85 10.93
CA LYS A 23 4.73 -12.53 10.85
C LYS A 23 4.82 -14.01 10.45
N GLY A 24 6.02 -14.54 10.23
CA GLY A 24 6.23 -15.92 9.77
C GLY A 24 5.69 -16.20 8.36
N HIS A 25 5.53 -15.17 7.53
CA HIS A 25 5.07 -15.34 6.16
C HIS A 25 6.13 -16.10 5.33
N PRO A 26 5.74 -17.12 4.54
CA PRO A 26 6.69 -18.01 3.89
C PRO A 26 7.46 -17.37 2.72
N HIS A 27 6.99 -16.23 2.22
CA HIS A 27 7.55 -15.56 1.04
C HIS A 27 8.05 -14.15 1.37
N ALA A 28 9.16 -13.76 0.74
CA ALA A 28 9.67 -12.39 0.74
C ALA A 28 9.20 -11.59 -0.48
N PRO A 29 9.29 -10.25 -0.43
CA PRO A 29 9.05 -9.41 -1.60
C PRO A 29 10.08 -9.71 -2.69
N VAL A 30 9.65 -9.64 -3.94
CA VAL A 30 10.51 -9.83 -5.11
C VAL A 30 10.58 -8.55 -5.92
N MET A 31 11.75 -8.27 -6.49
CA MET A 31 11.91 -7.20 -7.47
C MET A 31 11.57 -7.74 -8.86
N LEU A 32 10.64 -7.08 -9.54
CA LEU A 32 10.33 -7.36 -10.94
C LEU A 32 11.41 -6.74 -11.84
N SER A 33 11.70 -7.38 -12.97
CA SER A 33 12.61 -6.86 -14.00
C SER A 33 12.02 -5.63 -14.71
N ASP A 34 10.69 -5.58 -14.82
CA ASP A 34 9.97 -4.51 -15.50
C ASP A 34 9.34 -3.51 -14.51
N ALA A 35 9.07 -2.30 -15.02
CA ALA A 35 8.40 -1.27 -14.23
C ALA A 35 6.94 -1.66 -13.93
N ALA A 36 6.59 -1.75 -12.64
CA ALA A 36 5.24 -2.07 -12.17
C ALA A 36 4.54 -0.85 -11.54
N ARG A 37 4.51 0.29 -12.25
CA ARG A 37 3.93 1.54 -11.73
C ARG A 37 2.40 1.54 -11.75
N THR A 38 1.79 0.65 -12.53
CA THR A 38 0.34 0.45 -12.59
C THR A 38 0.00 -1.01 -12.32
N ALA A 39 -1.23 -1.27 -11.88
CA ALA A 39 -1.71 -2.63 -11.69
C ALA A 39 -1.69 -3.44 -12.99
N GLN A 40 -1.93 -2.81 -14.15
CA GLN A 40 -1.85 -3.48 -15.45
C GLN A 40 -0.42 -3.92 -15.77
N GLN A 41 0.57 -3.07 -15.50
CA GLN A 41 1.98 -3.41 -15.69
C GLN A 41 2.41 -4.55 -14.76
N ALA A 42 2.01 -4.49 -13.49
CA ALA A 42 2.29 -5.54 -12.51
C ALA A 42 1.66 -6.89 -12.95
N ALA A 43 0.41 -6.87 -13.39
CA ALA A 43 -0.30 -8.04 -13.91
C ALA A 43 0.43 -8.66 -15.11
N GLY A 44 0.83 -7.83 -16.08
CA GLY A 44 1.58 -8.26 -17.25
C GLY A 44 2.93 -8.89 -16.89
N ALA A 45 3.70 -8.24 -16.02
CA ALA A 45 5.01 -8.74 -15.58
C ALA A 45 4.93 -10.06 -14.79
N LEU A 46 3.82 -10.30 -14.09
CA LEU A 46 3.59 -11.52 -13.31
C LEU A 46 2.83 -12.61 -14.08
N GLY A 47 2.30 -12.31 -15.27
CA GLY A 47 1.47 -13.25 -16.04
C GLY A 47 0.14 -13.59 -15.36
N VAL A 48 -0.43 -12.66 -14.59
CA VAL A 48 -1.67 -12.86 -13.83
C VAL A 48 -2.79 -11.94 -14.34
N GLY A 49 -4.03 -12.25 -13.98
CA GLY A 49 -5.16 -11.36 -14.25
C GLY A 49 -5.06 -10.04 -13.47
N LEU A 50 -5.55 -8.94 -14.03
CA LEU A 50 -5.55 -7.62 -13.37
C LEU A 50 -6.20 -7.67 -11.98
N GLY A 51 -7.28 -8.43 -11.82
CA GLY A 51 -7.97 -8.59 -10.55
C GLY A 51 -7.18 -9.35 -9.46
N GLN A 52 -6.05 -9.97 -9.83
CA GLN A 52 -5.16 -10.63 -8.87
C GLN A 52 -4.10 -9.67 -8.29
N ILE A 53 -4.03 -8.44 -8.80
CA ILE A 53 -3.12 -7.42 -8.25
C ILE A 53 -3.84 -6.65 -7.15
N ALA A 54 -3.33 -6.74 -5.92
CA ALA A 54 -3.80 -5.89 -4.83
C ALA A 54 -3.18 -4.48 -4.91
N LYS A 55 -4.02 -3.45 -4.95
CA LYS A 55 -3.61 -2.04 -4.91
C LYS A 55 -3.76 -1.48 -3.50
N SER A 56 -2.77 -0.72 -3.06
CA SER A 56 -2.82 0.07 -1.83
C SER A 56 -3.10 1.53 -2.18
N ILE A 57 -4.30 2.02 -1.84
CA ILE A 57 -4.71 3.41 -2.07
C ILE A 57 -4.74 4.14 -0.73
N ILE A 58 -4.13 5.32 -0.67
CA ILE A 58 -4.09 6.14 0.55
C ILE A 58 -5.02 7.34 0.41
N PHE A 59 -5.86 7.52 1.41
CA PHE A 59 -6.61 8.74 1.67
C PHE A 59 -6.13 9.40 2.96
N LYS A 60 -6.46 10.67 3.11
CA LYS A 60 -6.22 11.43 4.35
C LYS A 60 -7.55 11.70 5.03
N ARG A 61 -7.75 11.19 6.24
CA ARG A 61 -8.86 11.61 7.10
C ARG A 61 -8.52 13.00 7.66
N LYS A 62 -9.33 14.00 7.33
CA LYS A 62 -8.99 15.41 7.59
C LYS A 62 -8.91 15.78 9.09
N PRO A 63 -9.83 15.32 9.96
CA PRO A 63 -9.84 15.72 11.37
C PRO A 63 -8.57 15.41 12.15
N ASP A 64 -7.93 14.28 11.88
CA ASP A 64 -6.78 13.76 12.64
C ASP A 64 -5.55 13.51 11.77
N ALA A 65 -5.61 13.88 10.48
CA ALA A 65 -4.58 13.61 9.48
C ALA A 65 -4.19 12.12 9.39
N ALA A 66 -5.06 11.19 9.80
CA ALA A 66 -4.77 9.77 9.71
C ALA A 66 -4.71 9.30 8.25
N ALA A 67 -3.72 8.46 7.94
CA ALA A 67 -3.67 7.74 6.69
C ALA A 67 -4.72 6.62 6.70
N VAL A 68 -5.59 6.63 5.71
CA VAL A 68 -6.58 5.58 5.48
C VAL A 68 -6.11 4.77 4.28
N LEU A 69 -5.68 3.54 4.54
CA LEU A 69 -5.27 2.56 3.53
C LEU A 69 -6.48 1.75 3.08
N VAL A 70 -6.70 1.70 1.78
CA VAL A 70 -7.67 0.79 1.15
C VAL A 70 -6.91 -0.19 0.27
N ILE A 71 -7.05 -1.47 0.58
CA ILE A 71 -6.57 -2.57 -0.25
C ILE A 71 -7.73 -3.04 -1.12
N THR A 72 -7.57 -2.96 -2.43
CA THR A 72 -8.59 -3.40 -3.39
C THR A 72 -7.96 -4.07 -4.61
N SER A 73 -8.76 -4.87 -5.30
CA SER A 73 -8.39 -5.51 -6.56
C SER A 73 -7.98 -4.52 -7.66
N GLY A 74 -7.04 -4.93 -8.52
CA GLY A 74 -6.46 -4.12 -9.58
C GLY A 74 -7.48 -3.62 -10.59
N ASP A 75 -8.53 -4.40 -10.82
CA ASP A 75 -9.64 -4.14 -11.74
C ASP A 75 -10.80 -3.33 -11.11
N ARG A 76 -10.72 -3.02 -9.81
CA ARG A 76 -11.74 -2.25 -9.08
C ARG A 76 -11.32 -0.80 -8.87
N ARG A 77 -12.31 0.07 -8.65
CA ARG A 77 -12.10 1.46 -8.26
C ARG A 77 -12.66 1.70 -6.87
N VAL A 78 -11.87 2.34 -6.02
CA VAL A 78 -12.33 2.72 -4.67
C VAL A 78 -13.37 3.84 -4.77
N ASP A 79 -14.49 3.64 -4.08
CA ASP A 79 -15.53 4.65 -3.90
C ASP A 79 -15.22 5.48 -2.64
N GLU A 80 -14.79 6.73 -2.83
CA GLU A 80 -14.42 7.64 -1.75
C GLU A 80 -15.56 7.88 -0.76
N LYS A 81 -16.83 7.83 -1.21
CA LYS A 81 -17.99 8.02 -0.33
C LYS A 81 -18.19 6.82 0.60
N LYS A 82 -18.02 5.60 0.08
CA LYS A 82 -18.09 4.38 0.90
C LYS A 82 -16.97 4.34 1.93
N VAL A 83 -15.75 4.69 1.54
CA VAL A 83 -14.61 4.78 2.48
C VAL A 83 -14.91 5.81 3.57
N ALA A 84 -15.36 7.01 3.19
CA ALA A 84 -15.70 8.05 4.16
C ALA A 84 -16.78 7.56 5.15
N ALA A 85 -17.83 6.89 4.68
CA ALA A 85 -18.88 6.34 5.55
C ALA A 85 -18.37 5.30 6.56
N LEU A 86 -17.27 4.61 6.28
CA LEU A 86 -16.69 3.59 7.16
C LEU A 86 -15.69 4.17 8.17
N VAL A 87 -14.99 5.26 7.83
CA VAL A 87 -13.84 5.74 8.62
C VAL A 87 -14.01 7.13 9.21
N CYS A 88 -15.04 7.88 8.82
CA CYS A 88 -15.31 9.23 9.30
C CYS A 88 -16.56 9.21 10.20
N ALA A 89 -16.49 9.90 11.33
CA ALA A 89 -17.68 10.23 12.13
C ALA A 89 -18.55 11.28 11.41
N GLU A 90 -19.76 11.52 11.91
CA GLU A 90 -20.65 12.54 11.36
C GLU A 90 -19.96 13.91 11.29
N GLY A 91 -20.10 14.61 10.16
CA GLY A 91 -19.44 15.90 9.89
C GLY A 91 -17.95 15.82 9.54
N GLN A 92 -17.29 14.67 9.73
CA GLN A 92 -15.89 14.48 9.34
C GLN A 92 -15.73 14.22 7.84
N LYS A 93 -14.55 14.52 7.31
CA LYS A 93 -14.27 14.43 5.87
C LYS A 93 -13.05 13.59 5.56
N LEU A 94 -13.19 12.75 4.55
CA LEU A 94 -12.07 12.15 3.85
C LEU A 94 -11.54 13.12 2.79
N GLY A 95 -10.25 13.09 2.52
CA GLY A 95 -9.60 13.85 1.46
C GLY A 95 -8.60 13.00 0.70
N ARG A 96 -8.23 13.48 -0.49
CA ARG A 96 -7.11 12.91 -1.24
C ARG A 96 -5.81 13.12 -0.47
N ALA A 97 -4.95 12.12 -0.52
CA ALA A 97 -3.57 12.23 -0.08
C ALA A 97 -2.70 12.74 -1.24
N ASP A 98 -1.90 13.77 -0.98
CA ASP A 98 -0.84 14.20 -1.90
C ASP A 98 0.42 13.34 -1.73
N ALA A 99 1.38 13.49 -2.65
CA ALA A 99 2.60 12.68 -2.67
C ALA A 99 3.42 12.80 -1.38
N ASP A 100 3.52 14.01 -0.82
CA ASP A 100 4.28 14.28 0.38
C ASP A 100 3.65 13.63 1.60
N PHE A 101 2.32 13.74 1.75
CA PHE A 101 1.59 13.05 2.81
C PHE A 101 1.71 11.54 2.69
N VAL A 102 1.57 10.98 1.48
CA VAL A 102 1.76 9.53 1.26
C VAL A 102 3.16 9.14 1.69
N LYS A 103 4.20 9.86 1.25
CA LYS A 103 5.60 9.54 1.59
C LYS A 103 5.86 9.64 3.09
N ALA A 104 5.39 10.68 3.75
CA ALA A 104 5.59 10.90 5.18
C ALA A 104 4.84 9.85 6.04
N SER A 105 3.60 9.53 5.70
CA SER A 105 2.78 8.60 6.49
C SER A 105 3.10 7.12 6.24
N THR A 106 3.41 6.77 4.99
CA THR A 106 3.62 5.38 4.58
C THR A 106 5.09 5.01 4.45
N GLY A 107 5.97 5.98 4.19
CA GLY A 107 7.36 5.75 3.81
C GLY A 107 7.55 5.28 2.35
N PHE A 108 6.46 5.18 1.57
CA PHE A 108 6.46 4.78 0.16
C PHE A 108 6.05 5.94 -0.74
N SER A 109 6.43 5.89 -2.02
CA SER A 109 5.96 6.84 -3.03
C SER A 109 4.66 6.37 -3.67
N ILE A 110 3.85 7.29 -4.20
CA ILE A 110 2.64 6.95 -4.96
C ILE A 110 2.97 5.95 -6.07
N GLY A 111 2.12 4.93 -6.24
CA GLY A 111 2.31 3.83 -7.18
C GLY A 111 3.17 2.68 -6.65
N GLY A 112 3.80 2.83 -5.48
CA GLY A 112 4.61 1.78 -4.84
C GLY A 112 4.29 1.55 -3.36
N VAL A 113 3.11 1.99 -2.90
CA VAL A 113 2.66 1.78 -1.52
C VAL A 113 2.38 0.30 -1.29
N SER A 114 3.10 -0.30 -0.33
CA SER A 114 2.89 -1.70 0.08
C SER A 114 1.66 -1.80 1.01
N PRO A 115 0.97 -2.95 1.11
CA PRO A 115 -0.06 -3.14 2.13
C PRO A 115 0.49 -3.16 3.57
N VAL A 116 1.81 -3.30 3.75
CA VAL A 116 2.46 -3.41 5.07
C VAL A 116 3.78 -2.64 5.13
N GLY A 117 4.38 -2.51 6.31
CA GLY A 117 5.68 -1.85 6.48
C GLY A 117 5.62 -0.31 6.41
N HIS A 118 4.48 0.26 6.78
CA HIS A 118 4.25 1.70 6.83
C HIS A 118 5.05 2.38 7.94
N ALA A 119 5.44 3.64 7.71
CA ALA A 119 6.11 4.48 8.72
C ALA A 119 5.21 4.74 9.94
N THR A 120 3.92 4.98 9.68
CA THR A 120 2.87 5.11 10.69
C THR A 120 1.76 4.10 10.38
N THR A 121 1.20 3.45 11.42
CA THR A 121 0.10 2.48 11.23
C THR A 121 -1.15 3.20 10.68
N PRO A 122 -1.67 2.80 9.51
CA PRO A 122 -2.87 3.41 8.94
C PRO A 122 -4.15 2.78 9.50
N VAL A 123 -5.28 3.44 9.28
CA VAL A 123 -6.61 2.79 9.31
C VAL A 123 -6.74 1.97 8.04
N THR A 124 -6.97 0.66 8.14
CA THR A 124 -6.95 -0.25 6.99
C THR A 124 -8.35 -0.79 6.68
N LEU A 125 -8.75 -0.69 5.41
CA LEU A 125 -9.91 -1.35 4.82
C LEU A 125 -9.44 -2.34 3.76
N ILE A 126 -10.10 -3.50 3.68
CA ILE A 126 -9.86 -4.54 2.68
C ILE A 126 -11.21 -4.86 2.03
N ASP A 127 -11.23 -4.84 0.70
CA ASP A 127 -12.37 -5.23 -0.15
C ASP A 127 -12.41 -6.75 -0.42
#